data_AF-G2XRZ8-F1
#
_entry.id   AF-G2XRZ8-F1
#
_cell.length_a   1.000
_cell.length_b   1.000
_cell.length_c   1.000
_cell.angle_alpha   90.00
_cell.angle_beta   90.00
_cell.angle_gamma   90.00
#
_symmetry.space_group_name_H-M   'P 1'
#
loop_
_entity.id
_entity.type
_entity.pdbx_description
1 polymer ?
#
loop_
_entity_poly.entity_id
_entity_poly.type
_entity_poly.pdbx_seq_one_letter_code
_entity_poly.pdbx_strand_id
1 'polypeptide(L)'
;MTKNYPSITKPMISPPKRQINLLRGWPHTSLLPTAYIQNAANKVLTNPDLANPGLLYGPDPGPSNMRESVAIWLREFYSEYYPSSASNSDEENNNRKLWNKDNQGTLTSPEADRICITGGASQNLACILQTYTDPLVTRVWMVTPGYFLAGRIFDDSGLRVRAVGEGDEGVDLEGLESMMKETGKEDRGVEVCQVFHVI
;
A
#
# COMPACT_ATOMS: atom_id res chain seq x y z
N MET A 1 -39.08 -68.69 -8.78
CA MET A 1 -38.51 -67.66 -9.68
C MET A 1 -37.79 -66.62 -8.84
N THR A 2 -36.51 -66.84 -8.55
CA THR A 2 -35.63 -65.88 -7.86
C THR A 2 -34.87 -65.09 -8.91
N LYS A 3 -35.17 -63.79 -9.05
CA LYS A 3 -34.44 -62.90 -9.97
C LYS A 3 -33.10 -62.54 -9.32
N ASN A 4 -32.01 -63.03 -9.89
CA ASN A 4 -30.66 -62.57 -9.58
C ASN A 4 -30.48 -61.15 -10.12
N TYR A 5 -30.19 -60.19 -9.24
CA TYR A 5 -29.75 -58.86 -9.65
C TYR A 5 -28.23 -58.86 -9.86
N PRO A 6 -27.71 -58.30 -10.97
CA PRO A 6 -26.28 -58.19 -11.17
C PRO A 6 -25.70 -57.15 -10.20
N SER A 7 -24.58 -57.52 -9.57
CA SER A 7 -23.85 -56.65 -8.65
C SER A 7 -23.24 -55.49 -9.44
N ILE A 8 -23.61 -54.25 -9.10
CA ILE A 8 -23.05 -53.03 -9.70
C ILE A 8 -21.57 -52.93 -9.30
N THR A 9 -20.67 -53.23 -10.24
CA THR A 9 -19.25 -52.93 -10.11
C THR A 9 -19.05 -51.42 -10.04
N LYS A 10 -18.54 -50.93 -8.90
CA LYS A 10 -18.09 -49.55 -8.71
C LYS A 10 -17.06 -49.20 -9.80
N PRO A 11 -17.23 -48.12 -10.57
CA PRO A 11 -16.21 -47.68 -11.50
C PRO A 11 -14.94 -47.33 -10.71
N MET A 12 -13.79 -47.79 -11.18
CA MET A 12 -12.49 -47.41 -10.64
C MET A 12 -12.31 -45.90 -10.85
N ILE A 13 -12.39 -45.14 -9.77
CA ILE A 13 -12.16 -43.69 -9.77
C ILE A 13 -10.68 -43.49 -10.08
N SER A 14 -10.35 -43.08 -11.32
CA SER A 14 -9.01 -42.62 -11.65
C SER A 14 -8.64 -41.46 -10.72
N PRO A 15 -7.39 -41.36 -10.24
CA PRO A 15 -6.99 -40.28 -9.36
C PRO A 15 -7.35 -38.93 -10.00
N PRO A 16 -7.95 -38.00 -9.23
CA PRO A 16 -8.38 -36.72 -9.77
C PRO A 16 -7.20 -36.00 -10.42
N LYS A 17 -7.41 -35.48 -11.63
CA LYS A 17 -6.40 -34.71 -12.36
C LYS A 17 -5.93 -33.55 -11.50
N ARG A 18 -4.62 -33.29 -11.50
CA ARG A 18 -4.01 -32.16 -10.77
C ARG A 18 -4.63 -30.86 -11.27
N GLN A 19 -5.40 -30.19 -10.41
CA GLN A 19 -6.04 -28.90 -10.74
C GLN A 19 -5.09 -27.75 -10.41
N ILE A 20 -5.04 -26.75 -11.28
CA ILE A 20 -4.36 -25.47 -11.02
C ILE A 20 -5.38 -24.54 -10.38
N ASN A 21 -5.06 -23.98 -9.20
CA ASN A 21 -5.93 -23.04 -8.51
C ASN A 21 -5.60 -21.61 -8.94
N LEU A 22 -6.52 -20.98 -9.68
CA LEU A 22 -6.43 -19.57 -10.09
C LEU A 22 -7.36 -18.65 -9.28
N LEU A 23 -8.08 -19.19 -8.29
CA LEU A 23 -9.03 -18.45 -7.46
C LEU A 23 -8.37 -17.72 -6.28
N ARG A 24 -7.16 -18.13 -5.89
CA ARG A 24 -6.45 -17.58 -4.73
C ARG A 24 -5.12 -16.98 -5.16
N GLY A 25 -4.93 -15.69 -4.91
CA GLY A 25 -3.66 -14.98 -5.13
C GLY A 25 -2.60 -15.27 -4.06
N TRP A 26 -2.53 -16.49 -3.56
CA TRP A 26 -1.49 -16.86 -2.60
C TRP A 26 -0.16 -17.04 -3.33
N PRO A 27 0.94 -16.44 -2.84
CA PRO A 27 2.25 -16.67 -3.42
C PRO A 27 2.64 -18.14 -3.26
N HIS A 28 3.41 -18.65 -4.20
CA HIS A 28 3.96 -20.00 -4.12
C HIS A 28 4.86 -20.14 -2.87
N THR A 29 4.86 -21.30 -2.22
CA THR A 29 5.58 -21.50 -0.93
C THR A 29 7.09 -21.28 -1.04
N SER A 30 7.68 -21.49 -2.23
CA SER A 30 9.09 -21.19 -2.47
C SER A 30 9.43 -19.70 -2.46
N LEU A 31 8.43 -18.83 -2.61
CA LEU A 31 8.61 -17.37 -2.54
C LEU A 31 8.49 -16.85 -1.10
N LEU A 32 8.13 -17.71 -0.14
CA LEU A 32 8.01 -17.31 1.26
C LEU A 32 9.42 -17.09 1.84
N PRO A 33 9.73 -15.89 2.36
CA PRO A 33 11.08 -15.54 2.81
C PRO A 33 11.38 -16.06 4.23
N THR A 34 11.05 -17.33 4.51
CA THR A 34 11.13 -17.91 5.86
C THR A 34 12.54 -17.83 6.45
N ALA A 35 13.56 -18.19 5.68
CA ALA A 35 14.95 -18.15 6.14
C ALA A 35 15.42 -16.71 6.45
N TYR A 36 15.01 -15.74 5.63
CA TYR A 36 15.34 -14.33 5.84
C TYR A 36 14.66 -13.77 7.09
N ILE A 37 13.37 -14.06 7.29
CA ILE A 37 12.63 -13.63 8.49
C ILE A 37 13.25 -14.26 9.74
N GLN A 38 13.57 -15.56 9.72
CA GLN A 38 14.16 -16.24 10.87
C GLN A 38 15.53 -15.64 11.23
N ASN A 39 16.40 -15.41 10.23
CA ASN A 39 17.70 -14.81 10.46
C ASN A 39 17.58 -13.38 11.01
N ALA A 40 16.71 -12.56 10.43
CA ALA A 40 16.47 -11.19 10.89
C ALA A 40 15.94 -11.16 12.34
N ALA A 41 14.96 -12.00 12.66
CA ALA A 41 14.42 -12.11 14.01
C ALA A 41 15.50 -12.53 15.02
N ASN A 42 16.29 -13.56 14.70
CA ASN A 42 17.40 -13.98 15.56
C ASN A 42 18.40 -12.84 15.76
N LYS A 43 18.85 -12.19 14.67
CA LYS A 43 19.81 -11.08 14.73
C LYS A 43 19.35 -9.94 15.64
N VAL A 44 18.07 -9.56 15.57
CA VAL A 44 17.50 -8.48 16.39
C VAL A 44 17.32 -8.94 17.84
N LEU A 45 16.72 -10.11 18.06
CA LEU A 45 16.33 -10.57 19.39
C LEU A 45 17.52 -11.09 20.23
N THR A 46 18.62 -11.51 19.62
CA THR A 46 19.85 -11.90 20.36
C THR A 46 20.71 -10.71 20.78
N ASN A 47 20.44 -9.50 20.27
CA ASN A 47 21.18 -8.30 20.63
C ASN A 47 20.32 -7.40 21.55
N PRO A 48 20.64 -7.29 22.86
CA PRO A 48 19.88 -6.45 23.79
C PRO A 48 19.77 -4.98 23.35
N ASP A 49 20.78 -4.44 22.66
CA ASP A 49 20.79 -3.05 22.20
C ASP A 49 19.77 -2.80 21.06
N LEU A 50 19.34 -3.85 20.36
CA LEU A 50 18.29 -3.80 19.35
C LEU A 50 16.94 -4.29 19.88
N ALA A 51 16.96 -5.36 20.67
CA ALA A 51 15.76 -5.98 21.21
C ALA A 51 15.04 -5.07 22.21
N ASN A 52 15.77 -4.48 23.17
CA ASN A 52 15.17 -3.65 24.21
C ASN A 52 14.43 -2.43 23.63
N PRO A 53 15.04 -1.57 22.79
CA PRO A 53 14.29 -0.46 22.21
C PRO A 53 13.18 -0.90 21.24
N GLY A 54 13.35 -2.05 20.56
CA GLY A 54 12.32 -2.59 19.67
C GLY A 54 11.08 -3.16 20.38
N LEU A 55 11.20 -3.52 21.66
CA LEU A 55 10.10 -4.06 22.48
C LEU A 55 9.44 -3.01 23.40
N LEU A 56 9.96 -1.79 23.38
CA LEU A 56 9.41 -0.65 24.11
C LEU A 56 8.60 0.25 23.16
N TYR A 57 8.00 1.31 23.70
CA TYR A 57 7.34 2.31 22.88
C TYR A 57 8.33 2.95 21.89
N GLY A 58 7.88 3.03 20.63
CA GLY A 58 8.63 3.64 19.54
C GLY A 58 8.21 5.09 19.27
N PRO A 59 8.99 5.81 18.45
CA PRO A 59 8.61 7.14 17.95
C PRO A 59 7.44 7.03 16.95
N ASP A 60 6.59 8.06 16.89
CA ASP A 60 5.41 8.13 16.00
C ASP A 60 5.68 7.74 14.54
N PRO A 61 6.72 8.26 13.84
CA PRO A 61 7.00 7.88 12.45
C PRO A 61 7.59 6.47 12.29
N GLY A 62 7.93 5.80 13.39
CA GLY A 62 8.60 4.50 13.41
C GLY A 62 10.13 4.56 13.50
N PRO A 63 10.80 3.40 13.66
CA PRO A 63 12.23 3.31 13.91
C PRO A 63 13.08 3.98 12.82
N SER A 64 14.09 4.78 13.23
CA SER A 64 14.95 5.55 12.31
C SER A 64 15.70 4.67 11.32
N ASN A 65 16.35 3.61 11.81
CA ASN A 65 17.08 2.64 11.00
C ASN A 65 16.22 1.98 9.90
N MET A 66 14.95 1.70 10.20
CA MET A 66 14.00 1.13 9.24
C MET A 66 13.65 2.17 8.17
N ARG A 67 13.34 3.41 8.57
CA ARG A 67 13.02 4.50 7.65
C ARG A 67 14.18 4.79 6.70
N GLU A 68 15.41 4.81 7.20
CA GLU A 68 16.62 5.00 6.38
C GLU A 68 16.81 3.86 5.37
N SER A 69 16.62 2.61 5.81
CA SER A 69 16.71 1.45 4.92
C SER A 69 15.67 1.51 3.80
N VAL A 70 14.44 1.93 4.12
CA VAL A 70 13.37 2.14 3.12
C VAL A 70 13.71 3.31 2.19
N ALA A 71 14.25 4.41 2.71
CA ALA A 71 14.66 5.56 1.88
C ALA A 71 15.73 5.18 0.85
N ILE A 72 16.72 4.39 1.27
CA ILE A 72 17.76 3.86 0.38
C ILE A 72 17.13 2.97 -0.68
N TRP A 73 16.32 1.99 -0.28
CA TRP A 73 15.67 1.08 -1.22
C TRP A 73 14.78 1.80 -2.24
N LEU A 74 13.97 2.78 -1.81
CA LEU A 74 13.11 3.55 -2.70
C LEU A 74 13.93 4.35 -3.73
N ARG A 75 15.04 4.95 -3.30
CA ARG A 75 15.94 5.68 -4.20
C ARG A 75 16.54 4.78 -5.25
N GLU A 76 17.01 3.61 -4.84
CA GLU A 76 17.62 2.63 -5.76
C GLU A 76 16.58 2.04 -6.71
N PHE A 77 15.41 1.67 -6.19
CA PHE A 77 14.35 1.03 -6.98
C PHE A 77 13.75 1.98 -8.03
N TYR A 78 13.53 3.25 -7.68
CA TYR A 78 12.93 4.25 -8.56
C TYR A 78 13.96 5.17 -9.23
N SER A 79 15.25 4.80 -9.25
CA SER A 79 16.32 5.65 -9.78
C SER A 79 16.14 6.05 -11.24
N GLU A 80 15.47 5.20 -12.03
CA GLU A 80 15.15 5.47 -13.44
C GLU A 80 14.15 6.62 -13.61
N TYR A 81 13.15 6.69 -12.72
CA TYR A 81 12.07 7.69 -12.79
C TYR A 81 12.46 9.01 -12.11
N TYR A 82 13.37 8.96 -11.14
CA TYR A 82 13.86 10.13 -10.40
C TYR A 82 15.38 10.19 -10.46
N PRO A 83 15.97 10.61 -11.59
CA PRO A 83 17.41 10.80 -11.67
C PRO A 83 17.86 11.81 -10.62
N SER A 84 18.94 11.50 -9.92
CA SER A 84 19.53 12.44 -8.96
C SER A 84 19.87 13.72 -9.71
N SER A 85 19.22 14.83 -9.34
CA SER A 85 19.52 16.16 -9.85
C SER A 85 20.93 16.56 -9.41
N ALA A 86 21.93 16.04 -10.12
CA ALA A 86 23.33 16.37 -9.96
C ALA A 86 23.61 17.72 -10.61
N SER A 87 23.04 18.79 -10.06
CA SER A 87 23.48 20.18 -10.25
C SER A 87 22.55 21.09 -9.46
N ASN A 88 22.95 21.40 -8.22
CA ASN A 88 22.96 22.74 -7.66
C ASN A 88 23.60 22.59 -6.28
N SER A 89 24.93 22.74 -6.26
CA SER A 89 25.56 23.49 -5.16
C SER A 89 24.74 24.75 -4.98
N ASP A 90 24.14 24.99 -3.81
CA ASP A 90 23.80 26.32 -3.31
C ASP A 90 23.18 26.16 -1.90
N GLU A 91 24.02 26.38 -0.88
CA GLU A 91 23.85 27.19 0.34
C GLU A 91 22.54 27.22 1.16
N GLU A 92 21.42 26.62 0.74
CA GLU A 92 20.12 26.78 1.39
C GLU A 92 19.82 25.75 2.51
N ASN A 93 20.81 24.96 2.90
CA ASN A 93 20.63 23.84 3.85
C ASN A 93 20.89 24.21 5.32
N ASN A 94 21.29 25.45 5.62
CA ASN A 94 21.64 25.86 7.00
C ASN A 94 20.45 26.38 7.84
N ASN A 95 19.26 26.61 7.25
CA ASN A 95 18.13 27.21 7.97
C ASN A 95 16.83 26.38 7.96
N ARG A 96 16.81 25.18 7.38
CA ARG A 96 15.73 24.23 7.68
C ARG A 96 15.97 23.71 9.08
N LYS A 97 15.15 24.17 10.03
CA LYS A 97 15.11 23.66 11.41
C LYS A 97 14.94 22.14 11.33
N LEU A 98 16.07 21.44 11.43
CA LEU A 98 16.16 19.99 11.36
C LEU A 98 15.34 19.45 12.53
N TRP A 99 14.18 18.86 12.26
CA TRP A 99 13.43 18.10 13.26
C TRP A 99 14.08 16.71 13.52
N ASN A 100 15.36 16.59 13.15
CA ASN A 100 16.02 15.33 12.82
C ASN A 100 16.99 14.92 13.93
N LYS A 101 16.44 14.68 15.10
CA LYS A 101 17.12 13.87 16.10
C LYS A 101 16.21 12.70 16.41
N ASP A 102 16.71 11.49 16.19
CA ASP A 102 16.09 10.33 16.82
C ASP A 102 16.13 10.50 18.35
N ASN A 103 15.46 9.60 19.07
CA ASN A 103 15.41 9.62 20.54
C ASN A 103 16.81 9.46 21.19
N GLN A 104 17.87 9.27 20.39
CA GLN A 104 19.26 9.08 20.80
C GLN A 104 20.16 10.25 20.35
N GLY A 105 19.60 11.27 19.68
CA GLY A 105 20.33 12.47 19.25
C GLY A 105 21.09 12.34 17.92
N THR A 106 20.88 11.26 17.17
CA THR A 106 21.57 10.96 15.91
C THR A 106 20.91 11.68 14.73
N LEU A 107 21.73 12.21 13.80
CA LEU A 107 21.28 12.83 12.55
C LEU A 107 20.74 11.75 11.60
N THR A 108 19.45 11.81 11.30
CA THR A 108 18.81 10.99 10.26
C THR A 108 19.09 11.57 8.86
N SER A 109 19.13 10.69 7.85
CA SER A 109 19.15 11.14 6.45
C SER A 109 17.91 12.03 6.17
N PRO A 110 18.06 13.21 5.53
CA PRO A 110 16.94 14.12 5.23
C PRO A 110 15.76 13.48 4.48
N GLU A 111 16.02 12.38 3.78
CA GLU A 111 15.03 11.61 3.03
C GLU A 111 14.22 10.69 3.94
N ALA A 112 14.81 10.18 5.02
CA ALA A 112 14.14 9.30 5.98
C ALA A 112 13.07 10.04 6.81
N ASP A 113 13.14 11.36 6.93
CA ASP A 113 12.16 12.16 7.69
C ASP A 113 10.83 12.34 6.95
N ARG A 114 10.82 12.06 5.64
CA ARG A 114 9.61 12.07 4.82
C ARG A 114 8.89 10.71 4.80
N ILE A 115 9.43 9.72 5.51
CA ILE A 115 8.91 8.37 5.56
C ILE A 115 8.26 8.13 6.92
N CYS A 116 7.04 7.63 6.91
CA CYS A 116 6.33 7.18 8.10
C CYS A 116 6.00 5.69 7.95
N ILE A 117 6.35 4.88 8.95
CA ILE A 117 5.99 3.47 9.00
C ILE A 117 4.55 3.36 9.48
N THR A 118 3.70 2.73 8.68
CA THR A 118 2.28 2.53 9.00
C THR A 118 1.99 1.05 9.24
N GLY A 119 0.87 0.75 9.89
CA GLY A 119 0.33 -0.60 10.04
C GLY A 119 -0.22 -1.21 8.74
N GLY A 120 0.04 -0.59 7.59
CA GLY A 120 -0.29 -1.08 6.26
C GLY A 120 -1.03 -0.06 5.40
N ALA A 121 -1.16 -0.37 4.11
CA ALA A 121 -1.78 0.53 3.12
C ALA A 121 -3.21 0.95 3.49
N SER A 122 -4.01 0.05 4.10
CA SER A 122 -5.40 0.35 4.48
C SER A 122 -5.49 1.35 5.63
N GLN A 123 -4.65 1.19 6.66
CA GLN A 123 -4.58 2.15 7.76
C GLN A 123 -4.08 3.50 7.23
N ASN A 124 -3.05 3.49 6.38
CA ASN A 124 -2.50 4.72 5.83
C ASN A 124 -3.52 5.46 4.96
N LEU A 125 -4.30 4.75 4.14
CA LEU A 125 -5.37 5.36 3.36
C LEU A 125 -6.35 6.11 4.28
N ALA A 126 -6.82 5.48 5.36
CA ALA A 126 -7.69 6.15 6.33
C ALA A 126 -7.03 7.40 6.95
N CYS A 127 -5.75 7.35 7.32
CA CYS A 127 -5.01 8.50 7.86
C CYS A 127 -4.90 9.66 6.86
N ILE A 128 -4.67 9.34 5.58
CA ILE A 128 -4.63 10.34 4.50
C ILE A 128 -5.99 11.01 4.36
N LEU A 129 -7.08 10.23 4.33
CA LEU A 129 -8.43 10.79 4.20
C LEU A 129 -8.77 11.71 5.37
N GLN A 130 -8.46 11.31 6.61
CA GLN A 130 -8.68 12.13 7.80
C GLN A 130 -7.94 13.48 7.78
N THR A 131 -6.79 13.54 7.11
CA THR A 131 -5.93 14.73 7.12
C THR A 131 -6.21 15.65 5.93
N TYR A 132 -6.56 15.08 4.78
CA TYR A 132 -6.56 15.80 3.50
C TYR A 132 -7.92 15.85 2.81
N THR A 133 -8.99 15.34 3.44
CA THR A 133 -10.32 15.34 2.84
C THR A 133 -11.36 15.98 3.75
N ASP A 134 -12.40 16.54 3.12
CA ASP A 134 -13.59 17.03 3.78
C ASP A 134 -14.81 16.39 3.09
N PRO A 135 -15.71 15.70 3.80
CA PRO A 135 -16.86 15.02 3.18
C PRO A 135 -17.84 15.95 2.46
N LEU A 136 -17.83 17.25 2.76
CA LEU A 136 -18.66 18.24 2.08
C LEU A 136 -18.06 18.63 0.72
N VAL A 137 -16.74 18.64 0.60
CA VAL A 137 -16.00 19.20 -0.53
C VAL A 137 -15.36 18.11 -1.40
N THR A 138 -14.71 17.14 -0.80
CA THR A 138 -13.94 16.11 -1.51
C THR A 138 -14.88 15.16 -2.25
N ARG A 139 -14.50 14.86 -3.49
CA ARG A 139 -15.14 13.86 -4.35
C ARG A 139 -14.08 12.83 -4.74
N VAL A 140 -14.44 11.56 -4.74
CA VAL A 140 -13.51 10.46 -5.03
C VAL A 140 -13.95 9.77 -6.30
N TRP A 141 -13.00 9.55 -7.20
CA TRP A 141 -13.16 8.70 -8.37
C TRP A 141 -12.32 7.46 -8.19
N MET A 142 -12.95 6.29 -8.18
CA MET A 142 -12.31 5.00 -7.94
C MET A 142 -12.39 4.14 -9.20
N VAL A 143 -11.25 3.63 -9.66
CA VAL A 143 -11.18 2.72 -10.80
C VAL A 143 -11.83 1.38 -10.44
N THR A 144 -12.61 0.81 -11.35
CA THR A 144 -13.30 -0.46 -11.16
C THR A 144 -13.02 -1.44 -12.30
N PRO A 145 -12.75 -2.73 -11.99
CA PRO A 145 -12.59 -3.32 -10.64
C PRO A 145 -11.33 -2.80 -9.92
N GLY A 146 -11.38 -2.68 -8.60
CA GLY A 146 -10.28 -2.09 -7.80
C GLY A 146 -10.11 -2.74 -6.43
N TYR A 147 -9.23 -2.18 -5.59
CA TYR A 147 -8.95 -2.67 -4.24
C TYR A 147 -10.20 -2.66 -3.36
N PHE A 148 -10.83 -3.83 -3.16
CA PHE A 148 -12.18 -3.94 -2.56
C PHE A 148 -12.28 -3.37 -1.13
N LEU A 149 -11.17 -3.33 -0.38
CA LEU A 149 -11.17 -2.75 0.98
C LEU A 149 -11.23 -1.22 0.96
N ALA A 150 -10.80 -0.57 -0.13
CA ALA A 150 -10.81 0.89 -0.24
C ALA A 150 -12.23 1.47 -0.18
N GLY A 151 -13.21 0.79 -0.79
CA GLY A 151 -14.60 1.28 -0.85
C GLY A 151 -15.17 1.61 0.53
N ARG A 152 -15.03 0.69 1.50
CA ARG A 152 -15.50 0.95 2.87
C ARG A 152 -14.71 2.06 3.57
N ILE A 153 -13.42 2.19 3.30
CA ILE A 153 -12.57 3.22 3.92
C ILE A 153 -13.01 4.62 3.46
N PHE A 154 -13.39 4.76 2.19
CA PHE A 154 -13.98 5.99 1.66
C PHE A 154 -15.38 6.25 2.22
N ASP A 155 -16.23 5.22 2.30
CA ASP A 155 -17.58 5.33 2.88
C ASP A 155 -17.52 5.76 4.37
N ASP A 156 -16.63 5.16 5.17
CA ASP A 156 -16.41 5.48 6.58
C ASP A 156 -15.89 6.92 6.77
N SER A 157 -15.23 7.49 5.75
CA SER A 157 -14.78 8.89 5.71
C SER A 157 -15.88 9.85 5.24
N GLY A 158 -17.09 9.34 4.94
CA GLY A 158 -18.23 10.14 4.47
C GLY A 158 -18.07 10.68 3.04
N LEU A 159 -17.13 10.13 2.27
CA LEU A 159 -16.80 10.63 0.94
C LEU A 159 -17.76 10.10 -0.11
N ARG A 160 -18.05 10.94 -1.10
CA ARG A 160 -18.86 10.54 -2.26
C ARG A 160 -17.95 9.92 -3.31
N VAL A 161 -18.08 8.61 -3.51
CA VAL A 161 -17.28 7.83 -4.47
C VAL A 161 -18.07 7.61 -5.77
N ARG A 162 -17.43 7.86 -6.92
CA ARG A 162 -17.91 7.48 -8.25
C ARG A 162 -16.95 6.47 -8.87
N ALA A 163 -17.50 5.47 -9.57
CA ALA A 163 -16.70 4.48 -10.28
C ALA A 163 -16.21 5.04 -11.63
N VAL A 164 -14.97 4.70 -11.99
CA VAL A 164 -14.36 4.96 -13.30
C VAL A 164 -14.01 3.63 -13.93
N GLY A 165 -14.24 3.51 -15.24
CA GLY A 165 -13.84 2.33 -16.01
C GLY A 165 -12.32 2.23 -16.17
N GLU A 166 -11.90 1.07 -16.65
CA GLU A 166 -10.55 0.85 -17.15
C GLU A 166 -10.51 1.19 -18.65
N GLY A 167 -9.52 1.98 -19.08
CA GLY A 167 -9.17 2.21 -20.48
C GLY A 167 -8.02 1.29 -20.94
N ASP A 168 -7.44 1.58 -22.10
CA ASP A 168 -6.44 0.69 -22.71
C ASP A 168 -5.13 0.56 -21.90
N GLU A 169 -4.75 1.60 -21.15
CA GLU A 169 -3.50 1.69 -20.37
C GLU A 169 -3.76 2.03 -18.88
N GLY A 170 -4.90 1.58 -18.34
CA GLY A 170 -5.27 1.81 -16.94
C GLY A 170 -6.55 2.62 -16.79
N VAL A 171 -6.51 3.83 -16.23
CA VAL A 171 -7.73 4.61 -15.97
C VAL A 171 -8.33 5.14 -17.28
N ASP A 172 -9.64 5.03 -17.47
CA ASP A 172 -10.36 5.74 -18.54
C ASP A 172 -10.31 7.26 -18.28
N LEU A 173 -9.34 7.94 -18.89
CA LEU A 173 -9.10 9.37 -18.71
C LEU A 173 -10.20 10.23 -19.32
N GLU A 174 -10.77 9.82 -20.45
CA GLU A 174 -11.84 10.58 -21.12
C GLU A 174 -13.14 10.51 -20.30
N GLY A 175 -13.48 9.31 -19.81
CA GLY A 175 -14.59 9.10 -18.89
C GLY A 175 -14.41 9.87 -17.57
N LEU A 176 -13.20 9.82 -17.00
CA LEU A 176 -12.85 10.56 -15.79
C LEU A 176 -13.02 12.07 -15.97
N GLU A 177 -12.47 12.64 -17.05
CA GLU A 177 -12.55 14.08 -17.32
C GLU A 177 -14.02 14.54 -17.47
N SER A 178 -14.83 13.77 -18.19
CA SER A 178 -16.26 14.05 -18.37
C SER A 178 -16.99 14.10 -17.03
N MET A 179 -16.76 13.10 -16.16
CA MET A 179 -17.37 13.03 -14.82
C MET A 179 -16.91 14.17 -13.90
N MET A 180 -15.64 14.58 -13.97
CA MET A 180 -15.14 15.71 -13.19
C MET A 180 -15.82 17.02 -13.62
N LYS A 181 -15.97 17.26 -14.93
CA LYS A 181 -16.67 18.44 -15.46
C LYS A 181 -18.15 18.48 -15.09
N GLU A 182 -18.83 17.34 -15.10
CA GLU A 182 -20.23 17.23 -14.67
C GLU A 182 -20.37 17.56 -13.18
N THR A 183 -19.55 16.93 -12.34
CA THR A 183 -19.59 17.13 -10.88
C THR A 183 -19.27 18.59 -10.50
N GLY A 184 -18.33 19.23 -11.19
CA GLY A 184 -18.02 20.65 -10.98
C GLY A 184 -19.16 21.61 -11.33
N LYS A 185 -20.13 21.21 -12.16
CA LYS A 185 -21.35 22.00 -12.42
C LYS A 185 -22.39 21.82 -11.31
N GLU A 186 -22.45 20.64 -10.70
CA GLU A 186 -23.36 20.32 -9.59
C GLU A 186 -22.94 21.02 -8.30
N ASP A 187 -21.63 21.00 -7.99
CA ASP A 187 -21.03 21.62 -6.82
C ASP A 187 -20.79 23.12 -7.06
N ARG A 188 -21.83 23.95 -6.91
CA ARG A 188 -21.73 25.41 -7.07
C ARG A 188 -20.78 26.02 -6.04
N GLY A 189 -19.57 26.39 -6.46
CA GLY A 189 -18.66 27.28 -5.73
C GLY A 189 -17.58 26.60 -4.88
N VAL A 190 -17.27 25.33 -5.13
CA VAL A 190 -16.20 24.60 -4.45
C VAL A 190 -15.19 24.11 -5.50
N GLU A 191 -13.92 24.50 -5.38
CA GLU A 191 -12.84 23.94 -6.20
C GLU A 191 -12.58 22.50 -5.73
N VAL A 192 -13.06 21.52 -6.50
CA VAL A 192 -12.88 20.09 -6.22
C VAL A 192 -11.70 19.57 -7.03
N CYS A 193 -10.69 18.99 -6.37
CA CYS A 193 -9.65 18.23 -7.07
C CYS A 193 -8.88 17.29 -6.14
N GLN A 194 -9.39 16.07 -5.94
CA GLN A 194 -8.55 14.95 -5.50
C GLN A 194 -8.98 13.67 -6.23
N VAL A 195 -8.10 13.16 -7.09
CA VAL A 195 -8.24 11.84 -7.71
C VAL A 195 -7.42 10.88 -6.86
N PHE A 196 -8.05 9.85 -6.31
CA PHE A 196 -7.36 8.78 -5.60
C PHE A 196 -7.27 7.56 -6.51
N HIS A 197 -6.09 7.32 -7.07
CA HIS A 197 -5.80 6.04 -7.69
C HIS A 197 -5.37 5.07 -6.58
N VAL A 198 -6.28 4.18 -6.19
CA VAL A 198 -5.99 3.11 -5.21
C VAL A 198 -5.79 1.81 -5.97
N ILE A 199 -4.52 1.44 -6.14
CA ILE A 199 -4.06 0.13 -6.62
C ILE A 199 -4.27 -0.95 -5.56
#